data_AF-A0A2W6CCQ1-F1
#
_entry.id   AF-A0A2W6CCQ1-F1
#
_cell.length_a   1.000
_cell.length_b   1.000
_cell.length_c   1.000
_cell.angle_alpha   90.00
_cell.angle_beta   90.00
_cell.angle_gamma   90.00
#
_symmetry.space_group_name_H-M   'P 1'
#
loop_
_entity.id
_entity.type
_entity.pdbx_description
1 polymer ?
#
loop_
_entity_poly.entity_id
_entity_poly.type
_entity_poly.pdbx_seq_one_letter_code
_entity_poly.pdbx_strand_id
1 'polypeptide(L)'
;MLAYVFVHQPIDGADTAEYGARVVAFHAVLATAPPEGFQGSWTWRVAAGPLGAAFEDWYLVEDWTALGTLNTAAVTGPRKAPHDDVATQAGAGAGSIYGLVSGKPASGDRFRLRIGKPPGVPYSGFESAIRNAVGPEGVIWRRQMVLGADFEFLVNAPAAPIADTVYGGRIEVSTLRLAP
;
A
#
# COMPACT_ATOMS: atom_id res chain seq x y z
N MET A 1 -12.54 -7.11 -1.55
CA MET A 1 -11.63 -5.96 -1.74
C MET A 1 -10.19 -6.44 -1.67
N LEU A 2 -9.41 -6.00 -2.65
CA LEU A 2 -7.96 -6.19 -2.74
C LEU A 2 -7.25 -4.84 -2.69
N ALA A 3 -5.98 -4.87 -2.29
CA ALA A 3 -5.03 -3.78 -2.45
C ALA A 3 -3.86 -4.27 -3.30
N TYR A 4 -3.62 -3.62 -4.44
CA TYR A 4 -2.32 -3.70 -5.11
C TYR A 4 -1.39 -2.68 -4.45
N VAL A 5 -0.29 -3.17 -3.91
CA VAL A 5 0.72 -2.37 -3.22
C VAL A 5 1.99 -2.40 -4.04
N PHE A 6 2.37 -1.26 -4.61
CA PHE A 6 3.55 -1.12 -5.45
C PHE A 6 4.61 -0.30 -4.72
N VAL A 7 5.70 -0.95 -4.33
CA VAL A 7 6.86 -0.28 -3.73
C VAL A 7 7.83 0.05 -4.83
N HIS A 8 8.26 1.30 -4.94
CA HIS A 8 9.17 1.73 -5.99
C HIS A 8 10.07 2.89 -5.57
N GLN A 9 11.20 3.00 -6.26
CA GLN A 9 12.18 4.06 -6.07
C GLN A 9 12.28 4.88 -7.35
N PRO A 10 12.58 6.19 -7.25
CA PRO A 10 13.03 6.92 -8.42
C PRO A 10 14.40 6.40 -8.87
N ILE A 11 14.79 6.70 -10.11
CA ILE A 11 16.16 6.47 -10.61
C ILE A 11 17.19 7.26 -9.80
N ASP A 12 18.44 6.79 -9.79
CA ASP A 12 19.54 7.47 -9.12
C ASP A 12 19.71 8.91 -9.62
N GLY A 13 19.82 9.85 -8.68
CA GLY A 13 20.00 11.28 -8.97
C GLY A 13 18.73 12.05 -9.31
N ALA A 14 17.56 11.40 -9.38
CA ALA A 14 16.29 12.11 -9.52
C ALA A 14 15.93 12.91 -8.26
N ASP A 15 15.26 14.05 -8.45
CA ASP A 15 14.67 14.81 -7.35
C ASP A 15 13.49 14.03 -6.76
N THR A 16 13.64 13.59 -5.51
CA THR A 16 12.62 12.82 -4.80
C THR A 16 11.32 13.60 -4.58
N ALA A 17 11.39 14.92 -4.37
CA ALA A 17 10.20 15.74 -4.17
C ALA A 17 9.43 15.92 -5.49
N GLU A 18 10.14 16.18 -6.59
CA GLU A 18 9.53 16.26 -7.92
C GLU A 18 8.91 14.92 -8.32
N TYR A 19 9.63 13.82 -8.11
CA TYR A 19 9.12 12.48 -8.35
C TYR A 19 7.85 12.20 -7.53
N GLY A 20 7.86 12.55 -6.24
CA GLY A 20 6.69 12.43 -5.39
C GLY A 20 5.49 13.25 -5.90
N ALA A 21 5.71 14.47 -6.37
CA ALA A 21 4.65 15.29 -6.97
C ALA A 21 4.04 14.65 -8.22
N ARG A 22 4.84 13.99 -9.06
CA ARG A 22 4.37 13.23 -10.22
C ARG A 22 3.53 12.02 -9.81
N VAL A 23 3.97 11.27 -8.79
CA VAL A 23 3.21 10.15 -8.21
C VAL A 23 1.85 10.62 -7.71
N VAL A 24 1.81 11.72 -6.96
CA VAL A 24 0.56 12.33 -6.47
C VAL A 24 -0.36 12.74 -7.64
N ALA A 25 0.20 13.36 -8.69
CA ALA A 25 -0.57 13.76 -9.87
C ALA A 25 -1.19 12.56 -10.59
N PHE A 26 -0.47 11.44 -10.71
CA PHE A 26 -1.01 10.21 -11.28
C PHE A 26 -2.19 9.67 -10.47
N HIS A 27 -2.06 9.60 -9.14
CA HIS A 27 -3.15 9.19 -8.26
C HIS A 27 -4.38 10.12 -8.33
N ALA A 28 -4.17 11.44 -8.48
CA ALA A 28 -5.27 12.40 -8.65
C ALA A 28 -6.02 12.16 -9.97
N VAL A 29 -5.31 11.85 -11.06
CA VAL A 29 -5.94 11.53 -12.35
C VAL A 29 -6.72 10.21 -12.26
N LEU A 30 -6.21 9.19 -11.56
CA LEU A 30 -6.98 7.98 -11.29
C LEU A 30 -8.28 8.25 -10.52
N ALA A 31 -8.26 9.17 -9.55
CA ALA A 31 -9.44 9.52 -8.76
C ALA A 31 -10.51 10.27 -9.58
N THR A 32 -10.12 11.07 -10.56
CA THR A 32 -11.05 11.84 -11.42
C THR A 32 -11.73 11.01 -12.51
N ALA A 33 -11.07 9.94 -12.96
CA ALA A 33 -11.60 9.02 -13.96
C ALA A 33 -11.37 7.56 -13.53
N PRO A 34 -12.05 7.11 -12.45
CA PRO A 34 -11.79 5.81 -11.86
C PRO A 34 -12.20 4.69 -12.82
N PRO A 35 -11.34 3.68 -13.04
CA PRO A 35 -11.76 2.47 -13.75
C PRO A 35 -12.83 1.70 -12.96
N GLU A 36 -13.58 0.86 -13.65
CA GLU A 36 -14.61 0.02 -13.02
C GLU A 36 -14.02 -0.82 -11.86
N GLY A 37 -14.71 -0.82 -10.72
CA GLY A 37 -14.30 -1.52 -9.51
C GLY A 37 -13.13 -0.88 -8.73
N PHE A 38 -12.64 0.30 -9.14
CA PHE A 38 -11.65 1.06 -8.37
C PHE A 38 -12.27 1.75 -7.15
N GLN A 39 -11.64 1.59 -5.99
CA GLN A 39 -12.17 2.03 -4.70
C GLN A 39 -11.38 3.20 -4.10
N GLY A 40 -10.20 3.51 -4.64
CA GLY A 40 -9.35 4.60 -4.17
C GLY A 40 -7.88 4.24 -4.26
N SER A 41 -7.02 5.24 -4.10
CA SER A 41 -5.58 5.04 -4.07
C SER A 41 -4.87 6.13 -3.28
N TRP A 42 -3.64 5.85 -2.88
CA TRP A 42 -2.76 6.81 -2.20
C TRP A 42 -1.32 6.30 -2.23
N THR A 43 -0.35 7.14 -1.86
CA THR A 43 1.04 6.72 -1.71
C THR A 43 1.57 7.01 -0.31
N TRP A 44 2.49 6.19 0.16
CA TRP A 44 3.27 6.42 1.37
C TRP A 44 4.72 6.68 1.01
N ARG A 45 5.39 7.58 1.73
CA ARG A 45 6.85 7.58 1.79
C ARG A 45 7.28 6.67 2.93
N VAL A 46 7.94 5.58 2.57
CA VAL A 46 8.42 4.58 3.53
C VAL A 46 9.93 4.69 3.66
N ALA A 47 10.44 4.55 4.90
CA ALA A 47 11.88 4.60 5.18
C ALA A 47 12.55 3.22 5.04
N ALA A 48 11.77 2.14 5.10
CA ALA A 48 12.22 0.77 5.05
C ALA A 48 11.19 -0.10 4.32
N GLY A 49 11.59 -1.30 3.91
CA GLY A 49 10.79 -2.24 3.14
C GLY A 49 11.67 -3.08 2.20
N PRO A 50 11.07 -3.81 1.26
CA PRO A 50 11.80 -4.69 0.35
C PRO A 50 12.82 -3.96 -0.56
N LEU A 51 12.61 -2.65 -0.80
CA LEU A 51 13.55 -1.79 -1.53
C LEU A 51 14.26 -0.77 -0.62
N GLY A 52 14.07 -0.81 0.70
CA GLY A 52 14.53 0.26 1.61
C GLY A 52 13.64 1.50 1.53
N ALA A 53 14.24 2.69 1.48
CA ALA A 53 13.50 3.95 1.38
C ALA A 53 12.86 4.11 0.01
N ALA A 54 11.54 4.25 -0.04
CA ALA A 54 10.75 4.12 -1.27
C ALA A 54 9.42 4.88 -1.20
N PHE A 55 8.76 5.00 -2.35
CA PHE A 55 7.33 5.25 -2.42
C PHE A 55 6.59 3.91 -2.36
N GLU A 56 5.42 3.92 -1.75
CA GLU A 56 4.55 2.76 -1.67
C GLU A 56 3.14 3.16 -2.02
N ASP A 57 2.78 2.89 -3.26
CA ASP A 57 1.47 3.17 -3.80
C ASP A 57 0.50 2.05 -3.45
N TRP A 58 -0.69 2.45 -3.04
CA TRP A 58 -1.81 1.58 -2.75
C TRP A 58 -2.92 1.86 -3.74
N TYR A 59 -3.42 0.80 -4.36
CA TYR A 59 -4.56 0.85 -5.26
C TYR A 59 -5.61 -0.15 -4.78
N LEU A 60 -6.74 0.36 -4.30
CA LEU A 60 -7.85 -0.46 -3.81
C LEU A 60 -8.80 -0.80 -4.94
N VAL A 61 -9.16 -2.07 -5.03
CA VAL A 61 -10.10 -2.60 -6.02
C VAL A 61 -11.07 -3.60 -5.38
N GLU A 62 -12.25 -3.75 -5.95
CA GLU A 62 -13.29 -4.65 -5.42
C GLU A 62 -12.82 -6.11 -5.38
N ASP A 63 -12.24 -6.57 -6.48
CA ASP A 63 -11.84 -7.96 -6.69
C ASP A 63 -10.72 -8.10 -7.75
N TRP A 64 -10.45 -9.34 -8.16
CA TRP A 64 -9.43 -9.67 -9.16
C TRP A 64 -9.80 -9.21 -10.58
N THR A 65 -11.08 -9.13 -10.91
CA THR A 65 -11.53 -8.60 -12.21
C THR A 65 -11.21 -7.11 -12.28
N ALA A 66 -11.58 -6.37 -11.24
CA ALA A 66 -11.27 -4.94 -11.12
C ALA A 66 -9.76 -4.67 -11.12
N LEU A 67 -8.93 -5.57 -10.56
CA LEU A 67 -7.47 -5.48 -10.67
C LEU A 67 -6.99 -5.56 -12.13
N GLY A 68 -7.54 -6.47 -12.93
CA GLY A 68 -7.23 -6.57 -14.36
C GLY A 68 -7.67 -5.34 -15.16
N THR A 69 -8.84 -4.79 -14.83
CA THR A 69 -9.33 -3.52 -15.39
C THR A 69 -8.37 -2.38 -15.05
N LEU A 70 -7.96 -2.25 -13.79
CA LEU A 70 -7.00 -1.24 -13.35
C LEU A 70 -5.67 -1.35 -14.10
N ASN A 71 -5.12 -2.56 -14.25
CA ASN A 71 -3.86 -2.79 -14.96
C ASN A 71 -3.89 -2.21 -16.39
N THR A 72 -5.01 -2.39 -17.09
CA THR A 72 -5.18 -1.84 -18.45
C THR A 72 -5.43 -0.33 -18.43
N ALA A 73 -6.29 0.13 -17.52
CA ALA A 73 -6.69 1.53 -17.44
C ALA A 73 -5.54 2.47 -17.01
N ALA A 74 -4.65 1.99 -16.14
CA ALA A 74 -3.52 2.76 -15.60
C ALA A 74 -2.58 3.30 -16.70
N VAL A 75 -2.46 2.57 -17.81
CA VAL A 75 -1.53 2.90 -18.91
C VAL A 75 -2.24 3.39 -20.18
N THR A 76 -3.54 3.72 -20.08
CA THR A 76 -4.37 4.10 -21.24
C THR A 76 -5.26 5.32 -20.98
N GLY A 77 -5.68 5.98 -22.07
CA GLY A 77 -6.56 7.15 -22.02
C GLY A 77 -5.95 8.31 -21.24
N PRO A 78 -6.72 9.03 -20.41
CA PRO A 78 -6.25 10.24 -19.71
C PRO A 78 -5.15 9.96 -18.66
N ARG A 79 -4.99 8.70 -18.24
CA ARG A 79 -3.99 8.27 -17.25
C ARG A 79 -2.61 8.04 -17.84
N LYS A 80 -2.52 7.85 -19.17
CA LYS A 80 -1.28 7.46 -19.84
C LYS A 80 -0.15 8.48 -19.65
N ALA A 81 -0.41 9.77 -19.92
CA ALA A 81 0.65 10.78 -19.82
C ALA A 81 1.17 10.92 -18.37
N PRO A 82 0.31 11.09 -17.34
CA PRO A 82 0.76 11.10 -15.95
C PRO A 82 1.45 9.80 -15.50
N HIS A 83 1.01 8.63 -15.99
CA HIS A 83 1.70 7.37 -15.75
C HIS A 83 3.11 7.40 -16.34
N ASP A 84 3.25 7.80 -17.61
CA ASP A 84 4.54 7.85 -18.31
C ASP A 84 5.49 8.87 -17.64
N ASP A 85 4.96 9.98 -17.11
CA ASP A 85 5.73 10.98 -16.35
C ASP A 85 6.38 10.41 -15.09
N VAL A 86 5.73 9.44 -14.42
CA VAL A 86 6.30 8.72 -13.27
C VAL A 86 7.22 7.59 -13.76
N ALA A 87 6.77 6.81 -14.74
CA ALA A 87 7.47 5.62 -15.22
C ALA A 87 8.85 5.95 -15.82
N THR A 88 8.98 7.08 -16.51
CA THR A 88 10.26 7.55 -17.08
C THR A 88 11.31 7.90 -16.03
N GLN A 89 10.90 8.15 -14.78
CA GLN A 89 11.78 8.45 -13.66
C GLN A 89 11.82 7.31 -12.62
N ALA A 90 11.10 6.21 -12.85
CA ALA A 90 11.06 5.08 -11.93
C ALA A 90 12.29 4.18 -12.12
N GLY A 91 12.93 3.81 -11.01
CA GLY A 91 13.99 2.83 -10.93
C GLY A 91 13.44 1.45 -10.57
N ALA A 92 13.93 0.88 -9.47
CA ALA A 92 13.46 -0.42 -8.98
C ALA A 92 11.99 -0.36 -8.51
N GLY A 93 11.24 -1.43 -8.77
CA GLY A 93 9.85 -1.56 -8.35
C GLY A 93 9.47 -3.01 -8.03
N ALA A 94 8.57 -3.19 -7.06
CA ALA A 94 8.05 -4.50 -6.66
C ALA A 94 6.57 -4.40 -6.27
N GLY A 95 5.74 -5.21 -6.93
CA GLY A 95 4.30 -5.29 -6.68
C GLY A 95 3.93 -6.42 -5.71
N SER A 96 2.94 -6.16 -4.86
CA SER A 96 2.35 -7.11 -3.91
C SER A 96 0.82 -7.03 -3.95
N ILE A 97 0.14 -8.15 -3.67
CA ILE A 97 -1.34 -8.17 -3.60
C ILE A 97 -1.77 -8.54 -2.18
N TYR A 98 -2.67 -7.72 -1.61
CA TYR A 98 -3.26 -7.97 -0.31
C TYR A 98 -4.78 -8.06 -0.39
N GLY A 99 -5.37 -8.90 0.45
CA GLY A 99 -6.82 -8.99 0.66
C GLY A 99 -7.19 -8.35 1.99
N LEU A 100 -8.33 -7.66 2.01
CA LEU A 100 -8.87 -7.07 3.23
C LEU A 100 -9.31 -8.17 4.19
N VAL A 101 -8.76 -8.17 5.41
CA VAL A 101 -9.14 -9.10 6.49
C VAL A 101 -10.22 -8.46 7.38
N SER A 102 -10.02 -7.21 7.80
CA SER A 102 -10.97 -6.50 8.67
C SER A 102 -10.77 -4.98 8.63
N GLY A 103 -11.80 -4.25 9.03
CA GLY A 103 -11.84 -2.78 9.00
C GLY A 103 -12.41 -2.22 7.70
N LYS A 104 -12.46 -0.89 7.60
CA LYS A 104 -12.91 -0.16 6.41
C LYS A 104 -11.80 0.81 6.00
N PRO A 105 -11.18 0.65 4.82
CA PRO A 105 -10.14 1.57 4.36
C PRO A 105 -10.65 3.00 4.29
N ALA A 106 -9.83 3.96 4.72
CA ALA A 106 -10.21 5.38 4.74
C ALA A 106 -9.04 6.30 4.34
N SER A 107 -9.37 7.49 3.84
CA SER A 107 -8.38 8.52 3.54
C SER A 107 -7.70 9.11 4.78
N GLY A 108 -8.28 8.93 5.98
CA GLY A 108 -7.78 9.47 7.25
C GLY A 108 -6.68 8.66 7.93
N ASP A 109 -6.24 7.53 7.35
CA ASP A 109 -5.17 6.73 7.94
C ASP A 109 -3.85 7.50 7.96
N ARG A 110 -3.20 7.54 9.13
CA ARG A 110 -1.95 8.27 9.42
C ARG A 110 -0.75 7.36 9.62
N PHE A 111 -1.01 6.08 9.87
CA PHE A 111 0.01 5.08 10.16
C PHE A 111 -0.14 3.90 9.19
N ARG A 112 1.00 3.40 8.74
CA ARG A 112 1.13 2.24 7.87
C ARG A 112 2.11 1.28 8.54
N LEU A 113 1.66 0.08 8.87
CA LEU A 113 2.41 -0.91 9.65
C LEU A 113 2.77 -2.15 8.82
N ARG A 114 3.97 -2.71 9.02
CA ARG A 114 4.37 -4.07 8.59
C ARG A 114 4.41 -4.99 9.80
N ILE A 115 3.80 -6.15 9.68
CA ILE A 115 3.75 -7.14 10.75
C ILE A 115 3.99 -8.54 10.17
N GLY A 116 4.99 -9.25 10.70
CA GLY A 116 5.32 -10.61 10.28
C GLY A 116 4.67 -11.64 11.17
N LYS A 117 3.99 -12.62 10.58
CA LYS A 117 3.44 -13.75 11.36
C LYS A 117 4.55 -14.74 11.70
N PRO A 118 4.70 -15.12 12.98
CA PRO A 118 5.62 -16.18 13.34
C PRO A 118 5.19 -17.54 12.76
N PRO A 119 6.14 -18.48 12.53
CA PRO A 119 5.83 -19.86 12.19
C PRO A 119 4.91 -20.52 13.24
N GLY A 120 4.02 -21.41 12.79
CA GLY A 120 3.15 -22.19 13.68
C GLY A 120 1.97 -21.45 14.33
N VAL A 121 1.93 -20.11 14.28
CA VAL A 121 0.80 -19.33 14.81
C VAL A 121 -0.40 -19.40 13.85
N PRO A 122 -1.62 -19.78 14.29
CA PRO A 122 -2.82 -19.75 13.47
C PRO A 122 -3.22 -18.33 13.07
N TYR A 123 -3.78 -18.17 11.87
CA TYR A 123 -4.19 -16.86 11.34
C TYR A 123 -5.18 -16.13 12.25
N SER A 124 -6.23 -16.81 12.72
CA SER A 124 -7.27 -16.19 13.56
C SER A 124 -6.72 -15.61 14.86
N GLY A 125 -5.79 -16.32 15.52
CA GLY A 125 -5.11 -15.83 16.72
C GLY A 125 -4.20 -14.64 16.42
N PHE A 126 -3.48 -14.69 15.31
CA PHE A 126 -2.60 -13.61 14.89
C PHE A 126 -3.35 -12.33 14.50
N GLU A 127 -4.41 -12.46 13.70
CA GLU A 127 -5.27 -11.35 13.27
C GLU A 127 -5.94 -10.68 14.48
N SER A 128 -6.33 -11.47 15.49
CA SER A 128 -6.85 -10.96 16.77
C SER A 128 -5.79 -10.20 17.57
N ALA A 129 -4.54 -10.68 17.59
CA ALA A 129 -3.44 -9.98 18.26
C ALA A 129 -3.07 -8.65 17.55
N ILE A 130 -3.06 -8.64 16.21
CA ILE A 130 -2.90 -7.40 15.44
C ILE A 130 -4.02 -6.43 15.81
N ARG A 131 -5.29 -6.88 15.80
CA ARG A 131 -6.44 -6.05 16.16
C ARG A 131 -6.28 -5.40 17.53
N ASN A 132 -5.84 -6.16 18.53
CA ASN A 132 -5.60 -5.63 19.87
C ASN A 132 -4.46 -4.60 19.91
N ALA A 133 -3.41 -4.80 19.10
CA ALA A 133 -2.27 -3.88 19.03
C ALA A 133 -2.60 -2.57 18.31
N VAL A 134 -3.49 -2.58 17.30
CA VAL A 134 -3.76 -1.41 16.45
C VAL A 134 -5.08 -0.71 16.75
N GLY A 135 -5.88 -1.27 17.66
CA GLY A 135 -7.19 -0.75 18.03
C GLY A 135 -8.29 -1.06 17.02
N PRO A 136 -9.55 -0.68 17.33
CA PRO A 136 -10.73 -1.06 16.54
C PRO A 136 -10.77 -0.44 15.14
N GLU A 137 -10.13 0.71 14.93
CA GLU A 137 -10.16 1.43 13.66
C GLU A 137 -9.08 0.99 12.66
N GLY A 138 -8.13 0.16 13.07
CA GLY A 138 -7.10 -0.35 12.14
C GLY A 138 -7.69 -1.17 10.99
N VAL A 139 -7.09 -1.09 9.83
CA VAL A 139 -7.50 -1.82 8.62
C VAL A 139 -6.43 -2.87 8.34
N ILE A 140 -6.79 -4.14 8.47
CA ILE A 140 -5.84 -5.26 8.41
C ILE A 140 -5.89 -5.89 7.03
N TRP A 141 -4.71 -6.00 6.41
CA TRP A 141 -4.51 -6.56 5.08
C TRP A 141 -3.60 -7.78 5.16
N ARG A 142 -3.92 -8.84 4.41
CA ARG A 142 -3.11 -10.06 4.33
C ARG A 142 -2.67 -10.34 2.90
N ARG A 143 -1.39 -10.62 2.70
CA ARG A 143 -0.83 -10.94 1.39
C ARG A 143 -1.53 -12.15 0.78
N GLN A 144 -1.84 -12.09 -0.51
CA GLN A 144 -2.54 -13.13 -1.25
C GLN A 144 -1.55 -13.97 -2.05
N MET A 145 -1.72 -15.30 -2.03
CA MET A 145 -0.97 -16.24 -2.88
C MET A 145 0.56 -16.05 -2.87
N VAL A 146 1.12 -15.59 -1.74
CA VAL A 146 2.54 -15.19 -1.61
C VAL A 146 3.03 -14.17 -2.65
N LEU A 147 2.12 -13.43 -3.29
CA LEU A 147 2.43 -12.43 -4.31
C LEU A 147 2.99 -11.16 -3.64
N GLY A 148 4.30 -10.97 -3.81
CA GLY A 148 5.04 -9.81 -3.32
C GLY A 148 6.11 -10.17 -2.31
N ALA A 149 7.12 -9.31 -2.17
CA ALA A 149 8.30 -9.56 -1.32
C ALA A 149 8.20 -8.97 0.10
N ASP A 150 7.13 -8.21 0.41
CA ASP A 150 6.99 -7.51 1.68
C ASP A 150 6.48 -8.44 2.81
N PHE A 151 6.08 -7.91 3.96
CA PHE A 151 5.54 -8.70 5.07
C PHE A 151 4.18 -9.32 4.75
N GLU A 152 3.81 -10.34 5.52
CA GLU A 152 2.54 -11.04 5.31
C GLU A 152 1.32 -10.17 5.66
N PHE A 153 1.46 -9.28 6.65
CA PHE A 153 0.42 -8.36 7.05
C PHE A 153 0.86 -6.92 6.92
N LEU A 154 -0.03 -6.12 6.33
CA LEU A 154 0.03 -4.67 6.37
C LEU A 154 -1.18 -4.13 7.12
N VAL A 155 -1.01 -2.99 7.80
CA VAL A 155 -2.10 -2.32 8.50
C VAL A 155 -2.10 -0.83 8.18
N ASN A 156 -3.25 -0.26 7.86
CA ASN A 156 -3.45 1.19 7.89
C ASN A 156 -4.22 1.55 9.17
N ALA A 157 -3.84 2.63 9.85
CA ALA A 157 -4.51 3.04 11.08
C ALA A 157 -4.54 4.57 11.24
N PRO A 158 -5.57 5.13 11.89
CA PRO A 158 -5.65 6.56 12.19
C PRO A 158 -4.79 6.96 13.40
N ALA A 159 -4.40 6.00 14.24
CA ALA A 159 -3.60 6.20 15.44
C ALA A 159 -2.37 5.27 15.47
N ALA A 160 -1.36 5.66 16.25
CA ALA A 160 -0.17 4.84 16.46
C ALA A 160 -0.57 3.50 17.11
N PRO A 161 0.17 2.40 16.84
CA PRO A 161 -0.08 1.13 17.51
C PRO A 161 0.12 1.28 19.03
N ILE A 162 -0.72 0.59 19.79
CA ILE A 162 -0.72 0.56 21.26
C ILE A 162 0.45 -0.29 21.79
N ALA A 163 0.99 -1.19 20.96
CA ALA A 163 2.14 -2.03 21.27
C ALA A 163 3.19 -1.96 20.16
N ASP A 164 4.47 -2.07 20.53
CA ASP A 164 5.58 -2.08 19.57
C ASP A 164 5.84 -3.47 18.95
N THR A 165 5.21 -4.51 19.50
CA THR A 165 5.37 -5.90 19.05
C THR A 165 4.06 -6.67 19.01
N VAL A 166 3.99 -7.66 18.12
CA VAL A 166 2.91 -8.67 18.07
C VAL A 166 3.57 -10.05 18.07
N TYR A 167 3.27 -10.88 19.08
CA TYR A 167 3.96 -12.16 19.31
C TYR A 167 5.50 -12.04 19.32
N GLY A 168 6.03 -10.96 19.90
CA GLY A 168 7.47 -10.68 19.97
C GLY A 168 8.11 -10.22 18.66
N GLY A 169 7.36 -10.23 17.54
CA GLY A 169 7.79 -9.63 16.28
C GLY A 169 7.60 -8.11 16.32
N ARG A 170 8.61 -7.36 15.92
CA ARG A 170 8.56 -5.89 15.87
C ARG A 170 7.54 -5.41 14.82
N ILE A 171 6.78 -4.38 15.17
CA ILE A 171 5.96 -3.64 14.21
C ILE A 171 6.83 -2.56 13.55
N GLU A 172 6.92 -2.57 12.23
CA GLU A 172 7.55 -1.46 11.50
C GLU A 172 6.50 -0.42 11.13
N VAL A 173 6.75 0.84 11.47
CA VAL A 173 5.78 1.94 11.34
C VAL A 173 6.26 2.95 10.30
N SER A 174 5.37 3.36 9.41
CA SER A 174 5.53 4.51 8.51
C SER A 174 4.40 5.50 8.74
N THR A 175 4.67 6.81 8.64
CA THR A 175 3.73 7.88 9.04
C THR A 175 3.49 8.93 7.96
N LEU A 176 4.32 8.99 6.92
CA LEU A 176 4.18 9.99 5.86
C LEU A 176 3.36 9.42 4.71
N ARG A 177 2.08 9.79 4.66
CA ARG A 177 1.22 9.59 3.50
C ARG A 177 1.34 10.80 2.58
N LEU A 178 1.56 10.58 1.30
CA LEU A 178 1.36 11.61 0.29
C LEU A 178 0.01 11.31 -0.35
N ALA A 179 -0.94 12.21 -0.16
CA ALA A 179 -2.26 12.09 -0.74
C ALA A 179 -2.17 12.15 -2.28
N PRO A 180 -3.10 11.58 -3.04
CA PRO A 180 -3.92 12.36 -3.94
C PRO A 180 -4.98 13.13 -3.16
#